data_AF-A0A7C3EDQ7-F1
#
_entry.id   AF-A0A7C3EDQ7-F1
#
_cell.length_a   1.000
_cell.length_b   1.000
_cell.length_c   1.000
_cell.angle_alpha   90.00
_cell.angle_beta   90.00
_cell.angle_gamma   90.00
#
_symmetry.space_group_name_H-M   'P 1'
#
loop_
_entity.id
_entity.type
_entity.pdbx_description
1 polymer ?
#
loop_
_entity_poly.entity_id
_entity_poly.type
_entity_poly.pdbx_seq_one_letter_code
_entity_poly.pdbx_strand_id
1 'polypeptide(L)' 'SAGASRGVGNACGANPIPIIIPCHRVVAAGGSLGGYSGGLWRKERLLELEGAASIA' A
#
# COMPACT_ATOMS: atom_id res chain seq x y z
N SER A 1 0.57 -18.31 0.13
CA SER A 1 0.31 -18.69 -1.27
C SER A 1 -0.04 -17.44 -2.07
N ALA A 2 0.10 -17.45 -3.39
CA ALA A 2 -0.24 -16.29 -4.23
C ALA A 2 -1.71 -15.83 -4.07
N GLY A 3 -2.63 -16.76 -3.76
CA GLY A 3 -4.03 -16.43 -3.48
C GLY A 3 -4.23 -15.61 -2.20
N ALA A 4 -3.51 -15.95 -1.13
CA ALA A 4 -3.56 -15.19 0.12
C ALA A 4 -3.05 -13.76 -0.07
N SER A 5 -1.94 -13.58 -0.80
CA SER A 5 -1.37 -12.25 -1.10
C SER A 5 -2.34 -11.37 -1.90
N ARG A 6 -3.03 -11.94 -2.89
CA ARG A 6 -4.08 -11.22 -3.64
C ARG A 6 -5.28 -10.87 -2.77
N GLY A 7 -5.70 -11.78 -1.89
CA GLY A 7 -6.78 -11.54 -0.93
C GLY A 7 -6.47 -10.36 0.00
N VAL A 8 -5.24 -10.30 0.53
CA VAL A 8 -4.78 -9.16 1.34
C VAL A 8 -4.78 -7.86 0.53
N GLY A 9 -4.27 -7.88 -0.71
CA GLY A 9 -4.28 -6.70 -1.58
C GLY A 9 -5.69 -6.14 -1.81
N ASN A 10 -6.66 -7.01 -2.07
CA ASN A 10 -8.07 -6.62 -2.23
C ASN A 10 -8.65 -6.03 -0.93
N ALA A 11 -8.38 -6.66 0.22
CA ALA A 11 -8.83 -6.15 1.51
C ALA A 11 -8.26 -4.76 1.83
N CYS A 12 -6.97 -4.54 1.55
CA CYS A 12 -6.33 -3.24 1.70
C CYS A 12 -6.91 -2.17 0.76
N GLY A 13 -7.25 -2.55 -0.47
CA GLY A 13 -7.92 -1.67 -1.44
C GLY A 13 -9.34 -1.27 -1.03
N ALA A 14 -10.05 -2.16 -0.32
CA ALA A 14 -11.41 -1.93 0.18
C ALA A 14 -11.47 -1.22 1.54
N ASN A 15 -10.33 -0.79 2.10
CA ASN A 15 -10.28 -0.14 3.40
C ASN A 15 -11.09 1.18 3.42
N PRO A 16 -12.16 1.29 4.24
CA PRO A 16 -12.99 2.49 4.29
C PRO A 16 -12.36 3.65 5.07
N ILE A 17 -11.32 3.38 5.88
CA ILE A 17 -10.66 4.39 6.72
C ILE A 17 -9.14 4.36 6.43
N PRO A 18 -8.73 4.85 5.25
CA PRO A 18 -7.31 4.94 4.89
C PRO A 18 -6.54 5.83 5.87
N ILE A 19 -5.21 5.69 5.90
CA ILE A 19 -4.29 6.37 6.84
C ILE A 19 -4.40 5.84 8.27
N ILE A 20 -5.60 5.83 8.87
CA ILE A 20 -5.81 5.28 10.23
C ILE A 20 -5.58 3.77 10.24
N ILE A 21 -6.22 3.05 9.31
CA ILE A 21 -5.80 1.70 8.94
C ILE A 21 -4.74 1.87 7.85
N PRO A 22 -3.45 1.53 8.11
CA PRO A 22 -2.34 1.95 7.28
C PRO A 22 -2.16 1.06 6.04
N CYS A 23 -3.19 0.98 5.18
CA CYS A 23 -3.14 0.19 3.95
C CYS A 23 -2.12 0.71 2.94
N HIS A 24 -1.63 1.95 3.09
CA HIS A 24 -0.51 2.50 2.32
C HIS A 24 0.84 1.85 2.66
N ARG A 25 0.97 1.15 3.80
CA ARG A 25 2.20 0.41 4.18
C ARG A 25 2.31 -0.97 3.54
N VAL A 26 1.23 -1.48 2.95
CA VAL A 26 1.27 -2.78 2.25
C VAL A 26 1.82 -2.56 0.85
N VAL A 27 3.00 -3.11 0.58
CA VAL A 27 3.72 -2.95 -0.70
C VAL A 27 3.80 -4.27 -1.46
N ALA A 28 4.01 -4.19 -2.76
CA ALA A 28 4.21 -5.39 -3.58
C ALA A 28 5.62 -5.95 -3.41
N ALA A 29 5.79 -7.24 -3.69
CA ALA A 29 7.09 -7.88 -3.68
C ALA A 29 8.03 -7.22 -4.72
N GLY A 30 9.34 -7.30 -4.49
CA GLY A 30 10.34 -6.69 -5.37
C GLY A 30 10.53 -5.18 -5.15
N GLY A 31 9.97 -4.63 -4.06
CA GLY A 31 10.16 -3.22 -3.72
C GLY A 31 9.35 -2.27 -4.58
N SER A 32 8.16 -2.72 -5.03
CA SER A 32 7.24 -1.88 -5.80
C SER A 32 6.05 -1.39 -4.98
N LEU A 33 5.52 -0.21 -5.29
CA LEU A 33 4.39 0.35 -4.54
C LEU A 33 3.16 -0.55 -4.54
N GLY A 34 2.87 -1.27 -5.64
CA GLY A 34 1.60 -1.99 -5.80
C GLY A 34 0.40 -1.04 -5.92
N GLY A 35 -0.79 -1.47 -5.50
CA GLY A 35 -2.02 -0.68 -5.58
C GLY A 35 -2.33 0.19 -4.35
N TYR A 36 -3.13 1.24 -4.55
CA TYR A 36 -3.71 2.05 -3.46
C TYR A 36 -5.01 2.72 -3.89
N SER A 37 -6.09 2.58 -3.11
CA SER A 37 -7.40 3.18 -3.41
C SER A 37 -7.38 4.70 -3.41
N GLY A 38 -6.46 5.32 -2.64
CA GLY A 38 -6.26 6.76 -2.61
C GLY A 38 -5.37 7.34 -3.72
N GLY A 39 -4.90 6.51 -4.66
CA GLY A 39 -3.96 6.91 -5.72
C GLY A 39 -2.49 6.80 -5.32
N LEU A 40 -1.64 6.37 -6.27
CA LEU A 40 -0.24 6.01 -5.98
C LEU A 40 0.58 7.19 -5.45
N TRP A 41 0.38 8.39 -5.98
CA TRP A 41 1.04 9.62 -5.49
C TRP A 41 0.85 9.82 -3.98
N ARG A 42 -0.33 9.47 -3.45
CA ARG A 42 -0.66 9.65 -2.03
C ARG A 42 0.02 8.58 -1.19
N LYS A 43 0.08 7.34 -1.69
CA LYS A 43 0.78 6.23 -1.02
C LYS A 43 2.27 6.52 -0.92
N GLU A 44 2.89 6.91 -2.03
CA GLU A 44 4.29 7.33 -2.08
C GLU A 44 4.55 8.46 -1.08
N ARG A 45 3.74 9.53 -1.13
CA ARG A 45 3.89 10.65 -0.20
C ARG A 45 3.74 10.26 1.27
N LEU A 46 2.80 9.38 1.60
CA LEU A 46 2.61 8.89 2.98
C LEU A 46 3.82 8.08 3.45
N LEU A 47 4.39 7.25 2.58
CA LEU A 47 5.57 6.45 2.89
C LEU A 47 6.81 7.35 3.08
N GLU A 48 6.98 8.38 2.24
CA GLU A 48 8.03 9.39 2.43
C GLU A 48 7.91 10.11 3.77
N LEU A 49 6.69 10.53 4.15
CA LEU A 49 6.42 11.20 5.43
C LEU A 49 6.72 10.29 6.63
N GLU A 50 6.59 8.97 6.45
CA GLU A 50 6.95 7.95 7.44
C GLU A 50 8.45 7.61 7.44
N GLY A 51 9.23 8.20 6.54
CA GLY A 51 10.68 7.98 6.44
C GLY A 51 11.08 6.70 5.69
N ALA A 52 10.19 6.12 4.90
CA ALA A 52 10.54 5.00 4.04
C ALA A 52 11.50 5.47 2.94
N ALA A 53 12.50 4.63 2.61
CA ALA A 53 13.31 4.85 1.41
C ALA A 53 12.40 4.82 0.17
N SER A 54 12.78 5.56 -0.88
CA SER A 54 12.04 5.60 -2.15
C SER A 54 11.77 4.18 -2.65
N ILE A 55 10.49 3.84 -2.79
CA ILE A 55 10.01 2.56 -3.31
C ILE A 55 9.85 2.72 -4.81
N ALA A 56 10.37 1.78 -5.60
CA ALA A 56 10.37 1.85 -7.06
C ALA A 56 9.02 1.50 -7.70
#